data_AF-A0A7S0JHX5-F1
#
_entry.id   AF-A0A7S0JHX5-F1
#
_cell.length_a   1.000
_cell.length_b   1.000
_cell.length_c   1.000
_cell.angle_alpha   90.00
_cell.angle_beta   90.00
_cell.angle_gamma   90.00
#
_symmetry.space_group_name_H-M   'P 1'
#
loop_
_entity.id
_entity.type
_entity.pdbx_description
1 polymer ?
#
loop_
_entity_poly.entity_id
_entity_poly.type
_entity_poly.pdbx_seq_one_letter_code
_entity_poly.pdbx_strand_id
1 'polypeptide(L)'
;WLFSFCAEGGGLAVNATDLCGWWSCKWSAEELNRQAKDNSIEMDCVDDLVKKILKCFEEKVSADVYSFDLRPHGACCLSSELEPAARSTLELTWSVPSANLELIFECVADSAPAQRLRDGVVLPLLCAIE
;
A
#
# COMPACT_ATOMS: atom_id res chain seq x y z
N TRP A 1 10.60 4.26 4.02
CA TRP A 1 9.27 3.64 3.95
C TRP A 1 9.42 2.18 3.60
N LEU A 2 8.67 1.32 4.27
CA LEU A 2 8.50 -0.09 3.93
C LEU A 2 7.04 -0.30 3.50
N PHE A 3 6.85 -1.14 2.49
CA PHE A 3 5.54 -1.49 1.95
C PHE A 3 5.39 -2.99 1.91
N SER A 4 4.16 -3.46 2.08
CA SER A 4 3.81 -4.86 1.87
C SER A 4 2.48 -4.97 1.16
N PHE A 5 2.40 -5.87 0.18
CA PHE A 5 1.17 -6.26 -0.48
C PHE A 5 0.83 -7.70 -0.10
N CYS A 6 -0.41 -7.98 0.24
CA CYS A 6 -0.88 -9.30 0.61
C CYS A 6 -2.21 -9.60 -0.09
N ALA A 7 -2.32 -10.75 -0.74
CA ALA A 7 -3.60 -11.23 -1.25
C ALA A 7 -4.39 -11.91 -0.13
N GLU A 8 -5.57 -11.41 0.20
CA GLU A 8 -6.43 -11.96 1.25
C GLU A 8 -7.86 -12.14 0.74
N GLY A 9 -8.37 -13.38 0.75
CA GLY A 9 -9.80 -13.64 0.51
C GLY A 9 -10.38 -13.13 -0.82
N GLY A 10 -9.59 -13.13 -1.90
CA GLY A 10 -10.00 -12.57 -3.21
C GLY A 10 -9.88 -11.04 -3.32
N GLY A 11 -9.22 -10.41 -2.34
CA GLY A 11 -8.89 -8.99 -2.33
C GLY A 11 -7.39 -8.74 -2.18
N LEU A 12 -7.05 -7.47 -1.94
CA LEU A 12 -5.68 -7.01 -1.77
C LEU A 12 -5.57 -6.15 -0.51
N ALA A 13 -4.65 -6.47 0.37
CA ALA A 13 -4.27 -5.65 1.50
C ALA A 13 -2.92 -4.98 1.22
N VAL A 14 -2.82 -3.71 1.59
CA VAL A 14 -1.57 -2.93 1.53
C VAL A 14 -1.27 -2.39 2.90
N ASN A 15 -0.02 -2.55 3.33
CA ASN A 15 0.50 -1.87 4.51
C ASN A 15 1.68 -0.99 4.13
N ALA A 16 1.78 0.15 4.80
CA ALA A 16 2.88 1.08 4.69
C ALA A 16 3.38 1.45 6.10
N THR A 17 4.69 1.59 6.26
CA THR A 17 5.29 2.06 7.51
C THR A 17 6.55 2.88 7.25
N ASP A 18 6.75 3.92 8.05
CA ASP A 18 7.98 4.70 8.13
C ASP A 18 8.85 4.28 9.34
N LEU A 19 8.58 3.10 9.92
CA LEU A 19 9.14 2.58 11.17
C LEU A 19 8.70 3.33 12.45
N CYS A 20 7.80 4.30 12.33
CA CYS A 20 7.22 5.03 13.46
C CYS A 20 5.69 4.86 13.50
N GLY A 21 5.04 4.98 12.35
CA GLY A 21 3.62 4.76 12.13
C GLY A 21 3.35 3.52 11.28
N TRP A 22 2.09 3.10 11.25
CA TRP A 22 1.60 2.01 10.44
C TRP A 22 0.30 2.44 9.78
N TRP A 23 0.22 2.29 8.46
CA TRP A 23 -0.98 2.60 7.69
C TRP A 23 -1.39 1.37 6.91
N SER A 24 -2.69 1.11 6.83
CA SER A 24 -3.21 -0.05 6.11
C SER A 24 -4.43 0.29 5.27
N CYS A 25 -4.58 -0.40 4.15
CA CYS A 25 -5.77 -0.38 3.32
C CYS A 25 -6.12 -1.82 2.94
N LYS A 26 -7.41 -2.13 2.84
CA LYS A 26 -7.90 -3.42 2.32
C LYS A 26 -8.92 -3.16 1.23
N TRP A 27 -8.69 -3.75 0.08
CA TRP A 27 -9.58 -3.71 -1.05
C TRP A 27 -10.29 -5.04 -1.23
N SER A 28 -11.61 -4.95 -1.40
CA SER A 28 -12.43 -6.05 -1.88
C SER A 28 -12.25 -6.24 -3.39
N ALA A 29 -12.79 -7.33 -3.93
CA ALA A 29 -12.85 -7.54 -5.38
C ALA A 29 -13.61 -6.41 -6.11
N GLU A 30 -14.64 -5.83 -5.48
CA GLU A 30 -15.39 -4.70 -6.04
C GLU A 30 -14.51 -3.45 -6.17
N GLU A 31 -13.70 -3.17 -5.16
CA GLU A 31 -12.79 -2.03 -5.14
C GLU A 31 -11.66 -2.19 -6.17
N LEU A 32 -11.10 -3.40 -6.29
CA LEU A 32 -10.12 -3.73 -7.33
C LEU A 32 -10.70 -3.54 -8.74
N ASN A 33 -11.96 -3.94 -8.95
CA ASN A 33 -12.66 -3.70 -10.21
C ASN A 33 -12.85 -2.22 -10.52
N ARG A 34 -13.20 -1.42 -9.49
CA ARG A 34 -13.34 0.02 -9.61
C ARG A 34 -12.00 0.67 -10.02
N GLN A 35 -10.94 0.36 -9.29
CA GLN A 35 -9.59 0.89 -9.55
C GLN A 35 -9.09 0.57 -10.95
N ALA A 36 -9.30 -0.66 -11.41
CA ALA A 36 -8.92 -1.06 -12.76
C ALA A 36 -9.68 -0.29 -13.84
N LYS A 37 -10.98 -0.06 -13.63
CA LYS A 37 -11.81 0.71 -14.55
C LYS A 37 -11.39 2.18 -14.59
N ASP A 38 -11.20 2.79 -13.43
CA ASP A 38 -10.88 4.21 -13.29
C ASP A 38 -9.50 4.53 -13.90
N ASN A 39 -8.54 3.60 -13.78
CA ASN A 39 -7.18 3.75 -14.29
C ASN A 39 -6.95 3.03 -15.63
N SER A 40 -8.00 2.56 -16.31
CA SER A 40 -7.92 1.86 -17.61
C SER A 40 -6.91 0.69 -17.62
N ILE A 41 -6.86 -0.08 -16.53
CA ILE A 41 -6.02 -1.26 -16.39
C ILE A 41 -6.72 -2.45 -17.06
N GLU A 42 -6.09 -3.01 -18.09
CA GLU A 42 -6.58 -4.23 -18.74
C GLU A 42 -6.46 -5.44 -17.79
N MET A 43 -7.57 -6.13 -17.57
CA MET A 43 -7.64 -7.39 -16.84
C MET A 43 -8.84 -8.23 -17.28
N ASP A 44 -8.69 -9.55 -17.24
CA ASP A 44 -9.77 -10.50 -17.52
C ASP A 44 -10.60 -10.79 -16.25
N CYS A 45 -9.94 -10.87 -15.10
CA CYS A 45 -10.59 -11.01 -13.80
C CYS A 45 -9.74 -10.41 -12.67
N VAL A 46 -10.34 -10.25 -11.48
CA VAL A 46 -9.68 -9.66 -10.30
C VAL A 46 -8.44 -10.44 -9.88
N ASP A 47 -8.49 -11.78 -9.96
CA ASP A 47 -7.35 -12.63 -9.59
C ASP A 47 -6.13 -12.36 -10.48
N ASP A 48 -6.35 -12.04 -11.76
CA ASP A 48 -5.26 -11.74 -12.68
C ASP A 48 -4.63 -10.37 -12.37
N LEU A 49 -5.44 -9.39 -11.96
CA LEU A 49 -4.92 -8.12 -11.45
C LEU A 49 -4.09 -8.32 -10.17
N VAL A 50 -4.59 -9.11 -9.20
CA VAL A 50 -3.84 -9.40 -7.96
C VAL A 50 -2.53 -10.12 -8.28
N LYS A 51 -2.53 -11.13 -9.17
CA LYS A 51 -1.31 -11.80 -9.62
C LYS A 51 -0.34 -10.83 -10.32
N LYS A 52 -0.85 -9.93 -11.17
CA LYS A 52 -0.05 -8.92 -11.86
C LYS A 52 0.62 -7.97 -10.87
N ILE A 53 -0.13 -7.49 -9.87
CA ILE A 53 0.36 -6.69 -8.76
C ILE A 53 1.51 -7.39 -8.03
N LEU A 54 1.29 -8.63 -7.57
CA LEU A 54 2.31 -9.36 -6.82
C LEU A 54 3.56 -9.63 -7.67
N LYS A 55 3.40 -9.98 -8.95
CA LYS A 55 4.53 -10.17 -9.87
C LYS A 55 5.35 -8.89 -10.08
N CYS A 56 4.68 -7.73 -10.18
CA CYS A 56 5.35 -6.44 -10.32
C CYS A 56 6.07 -6.06 -9.01
N PHE A 57 5.42 -6.27 -7.85
CA PHE A 57 5.99 -5.94 -6.55
C PHE A 57 7.18 -6.83 -6.17
N GLU A 58 7.14 -8.12 -6.50
CA GLU A 58 8.24 -9.06 -6.28
C GLU A 58 9.38 -8.92 -7.31
N GLU A 59 9.36 -7.88 -8.16
CA GLU A 59 10.35 -7.61 -9.21
C GLU A 59 10.57 -8.80 -10.17
N LYS A 60 9.56 -9.68 -10.30
CA LYS A 60 9.57 -10.82 -11.24
C LYS A 60 9.33 -10.40 -12.69
N VAL A 61 9.04 -9.12 -12.90
CA VAL A 61 8.89 -8.47 -14.20
C VAL A 61 9.96 -7.39 -14.28
N SER A 62 10.60 -7.20 -15.45
CA SER A 62 11.53 -6.08 -15.69
C SER A 62 10.77 -4.77 -15.55
N ALA A 63 10.72 -4.24 -14.33
CA ALA A 63 10.17 -2.94 -14.03
C ALA A 63 11.33 -1.95 -14.14
N ASP A 64 11.68 -1.57 -15.38
CA ASP A 64 12.77 -0.62 -15.62
C ASP A 64 12.51 0.73 -14.93
N VAL A 65 11.25 1.02 -14.59
CA VAL A 65 10.82 2.14 -13.73
C VAL A 65 9.56 1.74 -12.95
N TYR A 66 9.61 1.78 -11.62
CA TYR A 66 8.43 1.86 -10.74
C TYR A 66 8.60 3.00 -9.75
N SER A 67 7.49 3.57 -9.27
CA SER A 67 7.52 4.66 -8.30
C SER A 67 6.38 4.55 -7.28
N PHE A 68 6.70 4.88 -6.03
CA PHE A 68 5.72 5.10 -4.97
C PHE A 68 5.69 6.61 -4.64
N ASP A 69 4.56 7.26 -4.86
CA ASP A 69 4.28 8.62 -4.38
C ASP A 69 3.42 8.54 -3.11
N LEU A 70 3.75 9.36 -2.12
CA LEU A 70 3.14 9.33 -0.79
C LEU A 70 2.64 10.71 -0.41
N ARG A 71 1.35 10.81 -0.12
CA ARG A 71 0.71 12.07 0.29
C ARG A 71 -0.03 11.87 1.61
N PRO A 72 0.52 12.31 2.74
CA PRO A 72 -0.23 12.35 3.99
C PRO A 72 -1.41 13.30 3.83
N HIS A 73 -2.63 12.78 3.95
CA HIS A 73 -3.85 13.57 3.91
C HIS A 73 -4.05 14.20 5.30
N GLY A 74 -3.97 15.53 5.36
CA GLY A 74 -3.97 16.30 6.63
C GLY A 74 -3.04 17.51 6.67
N ALA A 75 -2.24 17.76 5.63
CA ALA A 75 -1.30 18.90 5.57
C ALA A 75 -1.66 19.98 4.53
N CYS A 76 -2.87 19.98 3.98
CA CYS A 76 -3.34 21.08 3.16
C CYS A 76 -4.18 22.04 4.03
N CYS A 77 -3.51 23.12 4.45
CA CYS A 77 -4.07 24.33 5.05
C CYS A 77 -4.30 24.37 6.58
N LEU A 78 -3.31 24.06 7.41
CA LEU A 78 -3.18 24.72 8.71
C LEU A 78 -1.71 24.99 9.03
N SER A 79 -1.29 26.25 8.82
CA SER A 79 -0.19 26.85 9.57
C SER A 79 -0.44 26.67 11.07
N SER A 80 0.63 26.39 11.83
CA SER A 80 0.68 26.33 13.30
C SER A 80 0.47 24.95 13.92
N GLU A 81 1.57 24.33 14.35
CA GLU A 81 1.73 23.55 15.59
C GLU A 81 0.53 22.75 16.16
N LEU A 82 -0.20 21.97 15.36
CA LEU A 82 -1.37 21.21 15.83
C LEU A 82 -1.30 19.71 15.49
N GLU A 83 -1.18 18.94 16.58
CA GLU A 83 -1.77 17.62 16.87
C GLU A 83 -1.32 16.37 16.07
N PRO A 84 -1.05 15.23 16.77
CA PRO A 84 -0.77 13.92 16.17
C PRO A 84 -1.85 13.41 15.21
N ALA A 85 -3.05 14.00 15.26
CA ALA A 85 -4.22 13.63 14.46
C ALA A 85 -4.07 13.91 12.95
N ALA A 86 -3.14 14.78 12.53
CA ALA A 86 -2.88 15.11 11.12
C ALA A 86 -2.18 13.99 10.33
N ARG A 87 -1.88 12.84 10.96
CA ARG A 87 -1.30 11.63 10.33
C ARG A 87 -2.33 10.52 10.08
N SER A 88 -3.63 10.83 10.15
CA SER A 88 -4.69 9.83 10.19
C SER A 88 -4.88 9.07 8.87
N THR A 89 -4.58 9.67 7.73
CA THR A 89 -4.68 9.02 6.42
C THR A 89 -3.46 9.29 5.54
N LEU A 90 -3.11 8.31 4.71
CA LEU A 90 -1.97 8.30 3.81
C LEU A 90 -2.45 7.83 2.44
N GLU A 91 -2.37 8.70 1.44
CA GLU A 91 -2.56 8.31 0.05
C GLU A 91 -1.24 7.77 -0.49
N LEU A 92 -1.25 6.53 -0.98
CA LEU A 92 -0.12 5.87 -1.62
C LEU A 92 -0.48 5.64 -3.09
N THR A 93 0.23 6.31 -3.99
CA THR A 93 0.12 6.05 -5.42
C THR A 93 1.29 5.18 -5.84
N TRP A 94 1.02 4.00 -6.40
CA TRP A 94 2.04 3.13 -6.97
C TRP A 94 1.85 3.04 -8.48
N SER A 95 2.89 3.40 -9.23
CA SER A 95 2.88 3.40 -10.69
C SER A 95 3.99 2.50 -11.24
N VAL A 96 3.60 1.63 -12.17
CA VAL A 96 4.47 0.73 -12.93
C VAL A 96 4.12 0.89 -14.42
N PRO A 97 4.68 1.90 -15.10
CA PRO A 97 4.31 2.24 -16.48
C PRO A 97 4.53 1.08 -17.47
N SER A 98 5.60 0.29 -17.30
CA SER A 98 5.89 -0.85 -18.16
C SER A 98 4.83 -1.96 -18.10
N ALA A 99 4.06 -2.00 -17.01
CA ALA A 99 2.96 -2.93 -16.82
C ALA A 99 1.58 -2.30 -17.08
N ASN A 100 1.50 -1.03 -17.47
CA ASN A 100 0.25 -0.25 -17.52
C ASN A 100 -0.54 -0.43 -16.21
N LEU A 101 0.11 -0.14 -15.08
CA LEU A 101 -0.46 -0.32 -13.74
C LEU A 101 -0.26 0.96 -12.95
N GLU A 102 -1.35 1.59 -12.54
CA GLU A 102 -1.35 2.70 -11.60
C GLU A 102 -2.46 2.46 -10.57
N LEU A 103 -2.08 2.45 -9.29
CA LEU A 103 -2.98 2.11 -8.18
C LEU A 103 -2.87 3.18 -7.10
N ILE A 104 -4.01 3.67 -6.61
CA ILE A 104 -4.07 4.73 -5.61
C ILE A 104 -4.76 4.18 -4.36
N PHE A 105 -3.99 3.98 -3.28
CA PHE A 105 -4.45 3.43 -2.02
C PHE A 105 -4.67 4.53 -0.98
N GLU A 106 -5.88 4.60 -0.42
CA GLU A 106 -6.16 5.41 0.77
C GLU A 106 -5.94 4.55 2.02
N CYS A 107 -4.75 4.65 2.62
CA CYS A 107 -4.39 3.92 3.82
C CYS A 107 -4.75 4.72 5.08
N VAL A 108 -5.28 4.03 6.09
CA VAL A 108 -5.64 4.62 7.38
C VAL A 108 -4.60 4.25 8.42
N ALA A 109 -4.24 5.20 9.28
CA ALA A 109 -3.31 4.98 10.39
C ALA A 109 -3.89 3.96 11.38
N ASP A 110 -3.06 3.00 11.78
CA ASP A 110 -3.40 2.06 12.85
C ASP A 110 -3.34 2.77 14.20
N SER A 111 -4.28 2.44 15.10
CA SER A 111 -4.33 2.99 16.46
C SER A 111 -3.20 2.49 17.37
N ALA A 112 -2.55 1.37 17.02
CA ALA A 112 -1.49 0.72 17.78
C ALA A 112 -0.25 0.42 16.88
N PRO A 113 0.40 1.44 16.30
CA PRO A 113 1.47 1.25 15.33
C PRO A 113 2.69 0.52 15.89
N ALA A 114 3.02 0.74 17.18
CA ALA A 114 4.12 0.04 17.84
C ALA A 114 3.87 -1.48 17.94
N GLN A 115 2.62 -1.89 18.20
CA GLN A 115 2.26 -3.31 18.21
C GLN A 115 2.38 -3.91 16.80
N ARG A 116 1.92 -3.19 15.77
CA ARG A 116 2.06 -3.62 14.37
C ARG A 116 3.51 -3.76 13.94
N LEU A 117 4.37 -2.81 14.30
CA LEU A 117 5.80 -2.88 14.02
C LEU A 117 6.46 -4.08 14.69
N ARG A 118 6.12 -4.33 15.95
CA ARG A 118 6.61 -5.50 16.67
C ARG A 118 6.21 -6.79 15.95
N ASP A 119 4.93 -6.95 15.66
CA ASP A 119 4.37 -8.21 15.15
C ASP A 119 4.70 -8.44 13.67
N GLY A 120 4.73 -7.38 12.85
CA GLY A 120 4.91 -7.46 11.40
C GLY A 120 6.34 -7.28 10.89
N VAL A 121 7.24 -6.71 11.70
CA VAL A 121 8.63 -6.42 11.28
C VAL A 121 9.64 -7.00 12.27
N VAL A 122 9.56 -6.61 13.55
CA VAL A 122 10.59 -6.96 14.53
C VAL A 122 10.64 -8.45 14.83
N LEU A 123 9.52 -9.07 15.18
CA LEU A 123 9.47 -10.50 15.51
C LEU A 123 9.89 -11.37 14.31
N PRO A 124 9.38 -11.15 13.08
CA PRO A 124 9.87 -11.89 11.91
C PRO A 124 11.39 -11.75 11.67
N LEU A 125 11.95 -10.55 11.84
CA LEU A 125 13.39 -10.33 11.67
C LEU A 125 14.21 -11.05 12.74
N LEU A 126 13.76 -11.06 14.00
CA LEU A 126 14.44 -11.80 15.07
C LEU A 126 14.45 -13.30 14.77
N CYS A 127 13.33 -13.88 14.36
CA CYS A 127 13.25 -15.29 13.98
C CYS A 127 14.10 -15.65 12.76
N ALA A 128 14.42 -14.68 11.89
CA ALA A 128 15.23 -14.92 10.69
C ALA A 128 16.74 -14.93 10.95
N ILE A 129 17.19 -14.49 12.14
CA ILE A 129 18.61 -14.40 12.52
C ILE A 129 19.06 -15.60 13.36
N GLU A 130 18.11 -16.42 13.85
CA GLU A 130 18.35 -17.69 14.57
C GLU A 130 18.62 -18.86 13.60
#